data_AF-A0A7W0YWC3-F1
#
_entry.id   AF-A0A7W0YWC3-F1
#
_cell.length_a   1.000
_cell.length_b   1.000
_cell.length_c   1.000
_cell.angle_alpha   90.00
_cell.angle_beta   90.00
_cell.angle_gamma   90.00
#
_symmetry.space_group_name_H-M   'P 1'
#
loop_
_entity.id
_entity.type
_entity.pdbx_description
1 polymer ?
#
loop_
_entity_poly.entity_id
_entity_poly.type
_entity_poly.pdbx_seq_one_letter_code
_entity_poly.pdbx_strand_id
1 'polypeptide(L)'
;MSHQLSDDSRETALAAARTMFPHDGLPDEAYAKVVSELDGAAAGDPSVAASIEQGIAQLDDPQRFVELDDDARLEALRRCEGSPFFDLLKATAVVELYDNPLVWKAFGYEGPSVHLGGYVKRGFDDLDWLPDPPIALDPTAGSHHR
;
A
#
# COMPACT_ATOMS: atom_id res chain seq x y z
N MET A 1 27.68 -2.91 11.53
CA MET A 1 27.49 -3.56 10.21
C MET A 1 26.06 -3.29 9.80
N SER A 2 25.83 -2.86 8.56
CA SER A 2 24.48 -2.65 8.03
C SER A 2 23.88 -4.02 7.71
N HIS A 3 22.71 -4.35 8.25
CA HIS A 3 21.96 -5.56 7.86
C HIS A 3 21.36 -5.35 6.47
N GLN A 4 21.30 -6.41 5.67
CA GLN A 4 20.63 -6.42 4.36
C GLN A 4 19.79 -7.69 4.31
N LEU A 5 18.52 -7.58 3.91
CA LEU A 5 17.66 -8.75 3.76
C LEU A 5 18.16 -9.62 2.61
N SER A 6 17.98 -10.94 2.74
CA SER A 6 18.28 -11.89 1.66
C SER A 6 17.32 -11.71 0.47
N ASP A 7 17.69 -12.19 -0.71
CA ASP A 7 16.81 -12.12 -1.89
C ASP A 7 15.49 -12.88 -1.65
N ASP A 8 15.53 -14.04 -0.98
CA ASP A 8 14.35 -14.80 -0.60
C ASP A 8 13.46 -14.01 0.38
N SER A 9 14.07 -13.37 1.38
CA SER A 9 13.36 -12.51 2.35
C SER A 9 12.66 -11.34 1.64
N ARG A 10 13.32 -10.73 0.66
CA ARG A 10 12.79 -9.61 -0.14
C ARG A 10 11.62 -10.06 -1.02
N GLU A 11 11.71 -11.25 -1.62
CA GLU A 11 10.65 -11.86 -2.40
C GLU A 11 9.41 -12.14 -1.54
N THR A 12 9.60 -12.76 -0.36
CA THR A 12 8.51 -13.02 0.60
C THR A 12 7.87 -11.71 1.09
N ALA A 13 8.66 -10.67 1.39
CA ALA A 13 8.12 -9.37 1.80
C ALA A 13 7.29 -8.69 0.69
N LEU A 14 7.72 -8.79 -0.57
CA LEU A 14 6.97 -8.28 -1.72
C LEU A 14 5.64 -9.01 -1.87
N ALA A 15 5.66 -10.34 -1.84
CA ALA A 15 4.45 -11.17 -1.95
C ALA A 15 3.48 -10.91 -0.79
N ALA A 16 4.00 -10.74 0.42
CA ALA A 16 3.20 -10.39 1.59
C ALA A 16 2.55 -9.01 1.43
N ALA A 17 3.29 -8.00 0.98
CA ALA A 17 2.74 -6.67 0.69
C ALA A 17 1.62 -6.71 -0.37
N ARG A 18 1.80 -7.48 -1.46
CA ARG A 18 0.77 -7.68 -2.48
C ARG A 18 -0.46 -8.40 -1.95
N THR A 19 -0.27 -9.39 -1.07
CA THR A 19 -1.40 -10.13 -0.47
C THR A 19 -2.19 -9.22 0.47
N MET A 20 -1.53 -8.33 1.23
CA MET A 20 -2.19 -7.39 2.14
C MET A 20 -2.93 -6.27 1.40
N PHE A 21 -2.39 -5.81 0.28
CA PHE A 21 -2.94 -4.72 -0.53
C PHE A 21 -3.06 -5.17 -1.99
N PRO A 22 -4.03 -6.04 -2.32
CA PRO A 22 -4.11 -6.65 -3.65
C PRO A 22 -4.60 -5.64 -4.69
N HIS A 23 -3.79 -5.43 -5.73
CA HIS A 23 -4.14 -4.61 -6.90
C HIS A 23 -3.67 -5.29 -8.19
N ASP A 24 -4.59 -5.96 -8.89
CA ASP A 24 -4.29 -6.70 -10.14
C ASP A 24 -3.72 -5.82 -11.25
N GLY A 25 -4.11 -4.54 -11.27
CA GLY A 25 -3.65 -3.57 -12.27
C GLY A 25 -2.27 -2.95 -11.98
N LEU A 26 -1.66 -3.23 -10.81
CA LEU A 26 -0.37 -2.67 -10.43
C LEU A 26 0.78 -3.66 -10.66
N PRO A 27 1.86 -3.22 -11.32
CA PRO A 27 3.02 -4.06 -11.55
C PRO A 27 3.85 -4.19 -10.25
N ASP A 28 4.72 -5.19 -10.16
CA ASP A 28 5.51 -5.46 -8.94
C ASP A 28 6.44 -4.30 -8.57
N GLU A 29 6.86 -3.49 -9.55
CA GLU A 29 7.62 -2.25 -9.33
C GLU A 29 6.88 -1.26 -8.43
N ALA A 30 5.54 -1.29 -8.38
CA ALA A 30 4.77 -0.48 -7.46
C ALA A 30 5.02 -0.87 -5.98
N TYR A 31 5.36 -2.14 -5.73
CA TYR A 31 5.62 -2.70 -4.41
C TYR A 31 7.11 -2.75 -4.06
N ALA A 32 8.01 -2.63 -5.04
CA ALA A 32 9.46 -2.67 -4.82
C ALA A 32 9.95 -1.62 -3.81
N LYS A 33 9.30 -0.46 -3.74
CA LYS A 33 9.62 0.60 -2.77
C LYS A 33 9.35 0.17 -1.32
N VAL A 34 8.31 -0.63 -1.10
CA VAL A 34 8.00 -1.22 0.22
C VAL A 34 9.19 -2.04 0.72
N VAL A 35 9.71 -2.93 -0.13
CA VAL A 35 10.87 -3.78 0.20
C VAL A 35 12.12 -2.94 0.44
N SER A 36 12.35 -1.91 -0.38
CA SER A 36 13.48 -1.00 -0.23
C SER A 36 13.47 -0.27 1.13
N GLU A 37 12.30 0.17 1.60
CA GLU A 37 12.17 0.82 2.91
C GLU A 37 12.34 -0.17 4.07
N LEU A 38 11.88 -1.42 3.91
CA LEU A 38 12.15 -2.48 4.90
C LEU A 38 13.65 -2.82 4.99
N ASP A 39 14.34 -2.90 3.86
CA ASP A 39 15.80 -3.03 3.81
C ASP A 39 16.49 -1.87 4.53
N GLY A 40 16.07 -0.63 4.27
CA GLY A 40 16.60 0.56 4.92
C GLY A 40 16.36 0.56 6.44
N ALA A 41 15.17 0.15 6.88
CA ALA A 41 14.83 0.03 8.29
C ALA A 41 15.67 -1.06 8.98
N ALA A 42 15.86 -2.21 8.34
CA ALA A 42 16.72 -3.29 8.84
C ALA A 42 18.19 -2.85 8.93
N ALA A 43 18.69 -2.13 7.93
CA ALA A 43 20.03 -1.55 7.90
C ALA A 43 20.27 -0.56 9.06
N GLY A 44 19.25 0.22 9.43
CA GLY A 44 19.30 1.26 10.46
C GLY A 44 19.19 0.74 11.90
N ASP A 45 18.51 -0.39 12.12
CA ASP A 45 18.26 -0.95 13.45
C ASP A 45 18.30 -2.49 13.47
N PRO A 46 19.28 -3.11 14.15
CA PRO A 46 19.36 -4.57 14.30
C PRO A 46 18.14 -5.22 14.95
N SER A 47 17.42 -4.52 15.83
CA SER A 47 16.18 -5.03 16.43
C SER A 47 15.04 -5.08 15.41
N VAL A 48 14.99 -4.09 14.50
CA VAL A 48 14.04 -4.09 13.38
C VAL A 48 14.41 -5.19 12.39
N ALA A 49 15.69 -5.33 12.05
CA ALA A 49 16.18 -6.43 11.21
C ALA A 49 15.77 -7.81 11.76
N ALA A 50 15.99 -8.05 13.06
CA ALA A 50 15.60 -9.31 13.69
C ALA A 50 14.07 -9.54 13.65
N SER A 51 13.29 -8.47 13.84
CA SER A 51 11.82 -8.56 13.76
C SER A 51 11.35 -8.91 12.35
N ILE A 52 11.96 -8.31 11.32
CA ILE A 52 11.65 -8.60 9.91
C ILE A 52 11.99 -10.05 9.56
N GLU A 53 13.21 -10.49 9.84
CA GLU A 53 13.65 -11.86 9.51
C GLU A 53 12.82 -12.91 10.27
N GLN A 54 12.46 -12.64 11.54
CA GLN A 54 11.58 -13.52 12.29
C GLN A 54 10.18 -13.60 11.65
N GLY A 55 9.61 -12.47 11.25
CA GLY A 55 8.29 -12.44 10.61
C GLY A 55 8.26 -13.15 9.26
N ILE A 56 9.30 -12.96 8.45
CA ILE A 56 9.49 -13.67 7.18
C ILE A 56 9.62 -15.18 7.41
N ALA A 57 10.44 -15.59 8.38
CA ALA A 57 10.58 -17.00 8.72
C ALA A 57 9.26 -17.64 9.19
N GLN A 58 8.39 -16.88 9.86
CA GLN A 58 7.05 -17.34 10.23
C GLN A 58 6.10 -17.48 9.04
N LEU A 59 6.24 -16.61 8.03
CA LEU A 59 5.47 -16.71 6.78
C LEU A 59 5.93 -17.89 5.91
N ASP A 60 7.23 -18.19 5.92
CA ASP A 60 7.86 -19.26 5.13
C ASP A 60 7.82 -20.65 5.81
N ASP A 61 7.09 -20.81 6.92
CA ASP A 61 6.92 -22.07 7.66
C ASP A 61 5.45 -22.55 7.60
N PRO A 62 5.18 -23.81 7.18
CA PRO A 62 6.11 -24.89 6.81
C PRO A 62 6.57 -24.89 5.36
N GLN A 63 6.08 -23.96 4.55
CA GLN A 63 6.40 -23.84 3.13
C GLN A 63 6.61 -22.36 2.81
N ARG A 64 7.50 -22.07 1.85
CA ARG A 64 7.74 -20.69 1.39
C ARG A 64 6.43 -20.00 1.03
N PHE A 65 6.23 -18.79 1.56
CA PHE A 65 5.03 -17.99 1.39
C PHE A 65 4.72 -17.72 -0.09
N VAL A 66 5.76 -17.54 -0.89
CA VAL A 66 5.67 -17.31 -2.33
C VAL A 66 5.15 -18.53 -3.10
N GLU A 67 5.22 -19.73 -2.53
CA GLU A 67 4.71 -20.97 -3.13
C GLU A 67 3.29 -21.32 -2.69
N LEU A 68 2.76 -20.62 -1.69
CA LEU A 68 1.40 -20.79 -1.20
C LEU A 68 0.36 -20.23 -2.19
N ASP A 69 -0.83 -20.83 -2.20
CA ASP A 69 -2.00 -20.23 -2.85
C ASP A 69 -2.55 -19.04 -2.06
N ASP A 70 -3.46 -18.27 -2.67
CA ASP A 70 -3.95 -17.00 -2.11
C ASP A 70 -4.65 -17.18 -0.75
N ASP A 71 -5.41 -18.26 -0.58
CA ASP A 71 -6.10 -18.57 0.68
C ASP A 71 -5.08 -18.91 1.78
N ALA A 72 -4.07 -19.72 1.48
CA ALA A 72 -3.02 -20.09 2.42
C ALA A 72 -2.13 -18.89 2.79
N ARG A 73 -1.85 -17.98 1.85
CA ARG A 73 -1.14 -16.71 2.12
C ARG A 73 -1.93 -15.81 3.05
N LEU A 74 -3.24 -15.68 2.83
CA LEU A 74 -4.12 -14.89 3.69
C LEU A 74 -4.16 -15.46 5.12
N GLU A 75 -4.29 -16.78 5.25
CA GLU A 75 -4.25 -17.45 6.55
C GLU A 75 -2.89 -17.31 7.26
N ALA A 76 -1.78 -17.35 6.51
CA ALA A 76 -0.46 -17.10 7.08
C ALA A 76 -0.34 -15.67 7.62
N LEU A 77 -0.75 -14.67 6.85
CA LEU A 77 -0.77 -13.27 7.30
C LEU A 77 -1.67 -13.04 8.52
N ARG A 78 -2.84 -13.68 8.58
CA ARG A 78 -3.75 -13.63 9.74
C ARG A 78 -3.09 -14.14 11.01
N ARG A 79 -2.29 -15.21 10.94
CA ARG A 79 -1.56 -15.74 12.11
C ARG A 79 -0.50 -14.78 12.63
N CYS A 80 0.05 -13.94 11.75
CA CYS A 80 1.08 -12.95 12.08
C CYS A 80 0.51 -11.57 12.47
N GLU A 81 -0.81 -11.39 12.42
CA GLU A 81 -1.47 -10.11 12.70
C GLU A 81 -1.14 -9.62 14.13
N GLY A 82 -0.81 -8.33 14.25
CA GLY A 82 -0.37 -7.71 15.51
C GLY A 82 1.07 -8.03 15.93
N SER A 83 1.83 -8.78 15.11
CA SER A 83 3.28 -8.89 15.30
C SER A 83 3.99 -7.59 14.87
N PRO A 84 5.19 -7.30 15.43
CA PRO A 84 5.98 -6.14 15.02
C PRO A 84 6.28 -6.10 13.51
N PHE A 85 6.57 -7.25 12.90
CA PHE A 85 6.80 -7.35 11.46
C PHE A 85 5.54 -7.03 10.66
N PHE A 86 4.39 -7.60 11.03
CA PHE A 86 3.14 -7.36 10.32
C PHE A 86 2.74 -5.88 10.37
N ASP A 87 2.83 -5.25 11.53
CA ASP A 87 2.49 -3.83 11.67
C ASP A 87 3.48 -2.92 10.91
N LEU A 88 4.77 -3.26 10.92
CA LEU A 88 5.77 -2.55 10.11
C LEU A 88 5.47 -2.69 8.61
N LEU A 89 5.32 -3.92 8.11
CA LEU A 89 5.01 -4.18 6.70
C LEU A 89 3.75 -3.45 6.26
N LYS A 90 2.68 -3.51 7.07
CA LYS A 90 1.42 -2.81 6.81
C LYS A 90 1.63 -1.30 6.73
N ALA A 91 2.28 -0.70 7.72
CA ALA A 91 2.50 0.74 7.78
C ALA A 91 3.34 1.22 6.60
N THR A 92 4.44 0.52 6.29
CA THR A 92 5.30 0.81 5.15
C THR A 92 4.55 0.65 3.83
N ALA A 93 3.79 -0.43 3.64
CA ALA A 93 3.03 -0.65 2.42
C ALA A 93 1.97 0.44 2.18
N VAL A 94 1.24 0.88 3.22
CA VAL A 94 0.28 1.97 3.10
C VAL A 94 0.95 3.26 2.62
N VAL A 95 2.10 3.61 3.19
CA VAL A 95 2.79 4.85 2.79
C VAL A 95 3.38 4.70 1.39
N GLU A 96 4.20 3.68 1.18
CA GLU A 96 5.02 3.58 -0.02
C GLU A 96 4.25 3.18 -1.27
N LEU A 97 3.15 2.44 -1.12
CA LEU A 97 2.30 2.10 -2.26
C LEU A 97 1.44 3.29 -2.70
N TYR A 98 0.85 4.02 -1.75
CA TYR A 98 -0.09 5.09 -2.09
C TYR A 98 0.57 6.47 -2.22
N ASP A 99 1.84 6.65 -1.80
CA ASP A 99 2.69 7.79 -2.14
C ASP A 99 3.62 7.45 -3.32
N ASN A 100 3.04 6.88 -4.38
CA ASN A 100 3.77 6.44 -5.56
C ASN A 100 3.12 6.98 -6.85
N PRO A 101 3.82 7.82 -7.64
CA PRO A 101 3.32 8.34 -8.90
C PRO A 101 2.89 7.28 -9.93
N LEU A 102 3.48 6.07 -9.90
CA LEU A 102 3.05 4.96 -10.75
C LEU A 102 1.63 4.51 -10.37
N VAL A 103 1.37 4.40 -9.07
CA VAL A 103 0.08 4.01 -8.52
C VAL A 103 -0.95 5.11 -8.74
N TRP A 104 -0.56 6.37 -8.56
CA TRP A 104 -1.41 7.52 -8.86
C TRP A 104 -1.91 7.51 -10.30
N LYS A 105 -1.00 7.30 -11.25
CA LYS A 105 -1.35 7.20 -12.67
C LYS A 105 -2.32 6.05 -12.95
N ALA A 106 -2.11 4.90 -12.32
CA ALA A 106 -3.00 3.74 -12.48
C ALA A 106 -4.41 4.00 -11.93
N PHE A 107 -4.53 4.80 -10.87
CA PHE A 107 -5.81 5.15 -10.25
C PHE A 107 -6.43 6.46 -10.76
N GLY A 108 -5.81 7.13 -11.73
CA GLY A 108 -6.28 8.42 -12.24
C GLY A 108 -6.09 9.59 -11.28
N TYR A 109 -5.29 9.43 -10.23
CA TYR A 109 -4.92 10.53 -9.35
C TYR A 109 -3.83 11.39 -9.99
N GLU A 110 -4.08 12.68 -10.17
CA GLU A 110 -3.13 13.59 -10.83
C GLU A 110 -1.94 14.03 -9.95
N GLY A 111 -1.91 13.62 -8.68
CA GLY A 111 -0.92 14.09 -7.71
C GLY A 111 -1.27 15.45 -7.09
N PRO A 112 -0.56 15.87 -6.02
CA PRO A 112 -0.94 17.01 -5.19
C PRO A 112 -1.09 18.30 -5.98
N SER A 113 -2.22 19.00 -5.84
CA SER A 113 -2.57 20.17 -6.67
C SER A 113 -2.60 21.50 -5.91
N VAL A 114 -2.27 21.54 -4.61
CA VAL A 114 -2.31 22.78 -3.79
C VAL A 114 -1.51 23.90 -4.46
N HIS A 115 -0.32 23.59 -4.94
CA HIS A 115 0.56 24.53 -5.64
C HIS A 115 0.04 24.95 -7.04
N LEU A 116 -0.98 24.26 -7.55
CA LEU A 116 -1.66 24.52 -8.82
C LEU A 116 -3.02 25.21 -8.63
N GLY A 117 -3.35 25.64 -7.40
CA GLY A 117 -4.65 26.26 -7.07
C GLY A 117 -5.76 25.27 -6.73
N GLY A 118 -5.41 24.01 -6.46
CA GLY A 118 -6.35 22.95 -6.07
C GLY A 118 -7.04 22.24 -7.26
N TYR A 119 -7.95 21.32 -6.94
CA TYR A 119 -8.65 20.49 -7.94
C TYR A 119 -9.86 21.14 -8.62
N VAL A 120 -10.33 22.31 -8.13
CA VAL A 120 -11.56 22.96 -8.65
C VAL A 120 -11.55 23.14 -10.17
N LYS A 121 -10.38 23.32 -10.78
CA LYS A 121 -10.21 23.43 -12.25
C LYS A 121 -9.34 22.33 -12.85
N ARG A 122 -9.19 21.19 -12.15
CA ARG A 122 -8.33 20.07 -12.51
C ARG A 122 -9.05 18.73 -12.25
N GLY A 123 -10.22 18.58 -12.84
CA GLY A 123 -10.97 17.33 -12.80
C GLY A 123 -11.61 16.95 -11.47
N PHE A 124 -11.90 17.92 -10.59
CA PHE A 124 -12.70 17.68 -9.38
C PHE A 124 -14.06 17.04 -9.70
N ASP A 125 -14.68 17.48 -10.80
CA ASP A 125 -16.00 17.01 -11.25
C ASP A 125 -15.94 16.13 -12.52
N ASP A 126 -14.75 15.63 -12.91
CA ASP A 126 -14.58 14.77 -14.11
C ASP A 126 -14.99 13.32 -13.79
N LEU A 127 -16.18 13.12 -13.22
CA LEU A 127 -16.70 11.80 -12.85
C LEU A 127 -17.33 11.15 -14.08
N ASP A 128 -16.75 10.05 -14.55
CA ASP A 128 -17.25 9.24 -15.67
C ASP A 128 -18.37 8.26 -15.27
N TRP A 129 -18.55 8.03 -13.97
CA TRP A 129 -19.48 7.06 -13.40
C TRP A 129 -20.77 7.68 -12.85
N LEU A 130 -20.84 9.00 -12.71
CA LEU A 130 -22.03 9.71 -12.24
C LEU A 130 -22.70 10.41 -13.44
N PRO A 131 -24.02 10.29 -13.63
CA PRO A 131 -24.71 11.10 -14.63
C PRO A 131 -24.59 12.59 -14.29
N ASP A 132 -24.60 13.44 -15.31
CA ASP A 132 -24.57 14.89 -15.12
C ASP A 132 -25.60 15.32 -14.06
N PRO A 133 -25.17 16.05 -13.02
CA PRO A 133 -26.10 16.49 -12.00
C PRO A 133 -27.17 17.37 -12.66
N PRO A 134 -28.46 17.21 -12.30
CA PRO A 134 -29.50 18.08 -12.80
C PRO A 134 -29.15 19.52 -12.42
N ILE A 135 -28.86 20.35 -13.42
CA ILE A 135 -28.37 21.73 -13.29
C ILE A 135 -29.38 22.67 -12.59
N ALA A 136 -30.56 22.17 -12.23
CA ALA A 136 -31.55 22.88 -11.45
C ALA A 136 -31.30 22.61 -9.95
N LEU A 137 -30.45 23.43 -9.34
CA LEU A 137 -30.48 23.59 -7.89
C LEU A 137 -31.86 24.13 -7.50
N ASP A 138 -32.57 23.41 -6.64
CA ASP A 138 -33.76 23.94 -6.00
C ASP A 138 -33.35 25.20 -5.21
N PRO A 139 -33.89 26.39 -5.53
CA PRO A 139 -33.54 27.63 -4.84
C PRO A 139 -33.86 27.60 -3.33
N THR A 140 -34.60 26.61 -2.84
CA THR A 140 -34.90 26.44 -1.42
C THR A 140 -33.91 25.57 -0.64
N ALA A 141 -32.98 24.86 -1.31
CA ALA A 141 -32.08 23.89 -0.69
C ALA A 141 -30.96 24.49 0.20
N GLY A 142 -30.83 25.81 0.27
CA GLY A 142 -29.78 26.50 1.03
C GLY A 142 -30.23 27.21 2.32
N SER A 143 -31.52 27.22 2.68
CA SER A 143 -32.00 28.02 3.83
C SER A 143 -32.02 27.25 5.15
N HIS A 144 -30.88 26.72 5.58
CA HIS A 144 -30.65 26.38 7.00
C HIS A 144 -29.46 27.16 7.54
N HIS A 145 -29.62 28.48 7.63
CA HIS A 145 -28.85 29.27 8.58
C HIS A 145 -29.50 29.12 9.97
N ARG A 146 -28.78 28.49 10.90
CA ARG A 146 -28.69 29.00 12.26
C ARG A 146 -27.37 28.60 12.90
#